data_AF-A0A1X6N9R7-F1
#
_entry.id   AF-A0A1X6N9R7-F1
#
_cell.length_a   1.000
_cell.length_b   1.000
_cell.length_c   1.000
_cell.angle_alpha   90.00
_cell.angle_beta   90.00
_cell.angle_gamma   90.00
#
_symmetry.space_group_name_H-M   'P 1'
#
loop_
_entity.id
_entity.type
_entity.pdbx_description
1 polymer ?
#
loop_
_entity_poly.entity_id
_entity_poly.type
_entity_poly.pdbx_seq_one_letter_code
_entity_poly.pdbx_strand_id
1 'polypeptide(L)'
;LAYSTIYDEPSTLVTILTCGEQLKALGYTTLGSLPGYPYIGGSANVTDGDASSPNCGECALINFAGAFATVLLVDHADEGIVVSEEVMQWL
;
A
#
# COMPACT_ATOMS: atom_id res chain seq x y z
N LEU A 1 -9.92 -2.27 -9.36
CA LEU A 1 -9.16 -1.15 -8.78
C LEU A 1 -10.15 -0.27 -8.03
N ALA A 2 -9.90 -0.02 -6.76
CA ALA A 2 -10.69 0.86 -5.91
C ALA A 2 -9.76 1.75 -5.07
N TYR A 3 -10.31 2.64 -4.26
CA TYR A 3 -9.53 3.48 -3.35
C TYR A 3 -10.07 3.43 -1.92
N SER A 4 -9.22 3.78 -0.96
CA SER A 4 -9.57 3.92 0.44
C SER A 4 -8.81 5.07 1.08
N THR A 5 -9.54 5.98 1.74
CA THR A 5 -8.98 7.18 2.37
C THR A 5 -8.09 6.87 3.58
N ILE A 6 -8.07 5.63 4.08
CA ILE A 6 -7.18 5.23 5.17
C ILE A 6 -5.71 5.39 4.78
N TYR A 7 -5.40 5.20 3.49
CA TYR A 7 -4.06 5.34 2.94
C TYR A 7 -3.63 6.80 2.73
N ASP A 8 -4.56 7.75 2.88
CA ASP A 8 -4.31 9.19 2.75
C ASP A 8 -4.09 9.87 4.12
N GLU A 9 -4.22 9.14 5.23
CA GLU A 9 -3.95 9.65 6.58
C GLU A 9 -2.49 9.37 7.02
N PRO A 10 -1.58 10.37 6.97
CA PRO A 10 -0.15 10.14 7.17
C PRO A 10 0.21 9.74 8.60
N SER A 11 -0.65 10.05 9.58
CA SER A 11 -0.45 9.70 10.99
C SER A 11 -0.85 8.26 11.34
N THR A 12 -1.55 7.57 10.44
CA THR A 12 -1.94 6.16 10.61
C THR A 12 -0.69 5.30 10.81
N LEU A 13 -0.72 4.42 11.82
CA LEU A 13 0.42 3.55 12.13
C LEU A 13 0.56 2.44 11.08
N VAL A 14 1.79 2.10 10.69
CA VAL A 14 2.01 0.97 9.76
C VAL A 14 1.55 -0.36 10.35
N THR A 15 1.56 -0.50 11.68
CA THR A 15 1.20 -1.75 12.38
C THR A 15 -0.28 -2.13 12.30
N ILE A 16 -1.14 -1.24 11.80
CA ILE A 16 -2.54 -1.60 11.55
C ILE A 16 -2.74 -2.33 10.21
N LEU A 17 -1.73 -2.30 9.34
CA LEU A 17 -1.75 -2.94 8.04
C LEU A 17 -1.18 -4.36 8.11
N THR A 18 -1.52 -5.17 7.12
CA THR A 18 -1.03 -6.55 6.99
C THR A 18 0.50 -6.61 6.95
N CYS A 19 1.17 -5.73 6.19
CA CYS A 19 2.64 -5.70 6.13
C CYS A 19 3.30 -4.91 7.28
N GLY A 20 2.53 -4.55 8.32
CA GLY A 20 2.93 -3.56 9.31
C GLY A 20 4.16 -3.90 10.13
N GLU A 21 4.31 -5.15 10.58
CA GLU A 21 5.47 -5.55 11.39
C GLU A 21 6.77 -5.57 10.57
N GLN A 22 6.70 -5.94 9.28
CA GLN A 22 7.84 -5.86 8.37
C GLN A 22 8.26 -4.40 8.13
N LEU A 23 7.30 -3.52 7.84
CA LEU A 23 7.55 -2.08 7.64
C LEU A 23 8.13 -1.44 8.91
N LYS A 24 7.62 -1.83 10.08
CA LYS A 24 8.14 -1.38 11.38
C LYS A 24 9.57 -1.86 11.63
N ALA A 25 9.90 -3.10 11.27
CA ALA A 25 11.27 -3.62 11.37
C ALA A 25 12.25 -2.86 10.46
N LEU A 26 11.76 -2.26 9.37
CA LEU A 26 12.51 -1.37 8.49
C LEU A 26 12.62 0.08 9.00
N GLY A 27 11.97 0.40 10.13
CA GLY A 27 12.03 1.72 10.77
C GLY A 27 10.88 2.66 10.44
N TYR A 28 9.88 2.22 9.67
CA TYR A 28 8.68 3.00 9.38
C TYR A 28 7.68 2.90 10.53
N THR A 29 7.09 4.03 10.94
CA THR A 29 6.15 4.06 12.07
C THR A 29 4.75 4.47 11.64
N THR A 30 4.64 5.38 10.67
CA THR A 30 3.37 5.85 10.12
C THR A 30 3.35 5.73 8.59
N LEU A 31 2.15 5.78 7.98
CA LEU A 31 2.02 5.73 6.53
C LEU A 31 2.80 6.86 5.85
N GLY A 32 2.76 8.07 6.41
CA GLY A 32 3.52 9.22 5.92
C GLY A 32 5.05 9.06 5.97
N SER A 33 5.57 8.06 6.72
CA SER A 33 7.00 7.75 6.74
C SER A 33 7.46 6.83 5.62
N LEU A 34 6.52 6.22 4.88
CA LEU A 34 6.82 5.26 3.82
C LEU A 34 7.43 5.94 2.59
N PRO A 35 8.36 5.25 1.89
CA PRO A 35 8.92 5.78 0.66
C PRO A 35 7.83 5.90 -0.40
N GLY A 36 7.71 7.07 -1.00
CA GLY A 36 6.73 7.32 -2.07
C GLY A 36 5.31 7.58 -1.58
N TYR A 37 5.05 7.68 -0.27
CA TYR A 37 3.76 8.13 0.25
C TYR A 37 3.30 9.43 -0.44
N PRO A 38 2.03 9.54 -0.88
CA PRO A 38 0.90 8.65 -0.63
C PRO A 38 0.66 7.57 -1.70
N TYR A 39 1.66 7.19 -2.51
CA TYR A 39 1.53 6.14 -3.53
C TYR A 39 1.62 4.74 -2.91
N ILE A 40 0.64 4.41 -2.06
CA ILE A 40 0.54 3.16 -1.30
C ILE A 40 -0.85 2.52 -1.51
N GLY A 41 -0.95 1.23 -1.20
CA GLY A 41 -2.23 0.51 -1.26
C GLY A 41 -2.17 -0.93 -0.77
N GLY A 42 -3.32 -1.59 -0.83
CA GLY A 42 -3.49 -3.01 -0.56
C GLY A 42 -3.73 -3.85 -1.81
N SER A 43 -3.42 -5.13 -1.74
CA SER A 43 -3.61 -6.10 -2.83
C SER A 43 -4.11 -7.43 -2.31
N ALA A 44 -5.00 -8.08 -3.07
CA ALA A 44 -5.45 -9.45 -2.78
C ALA A 44 -4.32 -10.49 -2.87
N ASN A 45 -3.20 -10.15 -3.50
CA ASN A 45 -2.02 -11.01 -3.53
C ASN A 45 -1.20 -10.92 -2.23
N VAL A 46 -1.37 -9.87 -1.42
CA VAL A 46 -0.81 -9.81 -0.07
C VAL A 46 -1.68 -10.70 0.82
N THR A 47 -1.28 -11.95 1.00
CA THR A 47 -2.10 -12.99 1.66
C THR A 47 -1.73 -13.20 3.12
N ASP A 48 -0.51 -12.83 3.51
CA ASP A 48 -0.06 -12.78 4.88
C ASP A 48 0.95 -11.64 5.08
N GLY A 49 1.10 -11.25 6.35
CA GLY A 49 2.02 -10.20 6.81
C GLY A 49 3.38 -10.70 7.27
N ASP A 50 3.74 -11.95 6.94
CA ASP A 50 5.04 -12.50 7.29
C ASP A 50 6.13 -11.74 6.51
N ALA A 51 7.30 -11.53 7.10
CA ALA A 51 8.43 -10.89 6.43
C ALA A 51 8.92 -11.68 5.20
N SER A 52 8.56 -12.97 5.10
CA SER A 52 8.79 -13.84 3.95
C SER A 52 7.70 -13.76 2.88
N SER A 53 6.59 -13.05 3.14
CA SER A 53 5.55 -12.76 2.15
C SER A 53 6.16 -11.96 1.01
N PRO A 54 6.24 -12.51 -0.21
CA PRO A 54 6.92 -11.84 -1.31
C PRO A 54 6.25 -10.52 -1.68
N ASN A 55 4.93 -10.40 -1.45
CA ASN A 55 4.14 -9.27 -1.95
C ASN A 55 4.08 -8.09 -0.98
N CYS A 56 4.54 -8.25 0.28
CA CYS A 56 4.60 -7.15 1.24
C CYS A 56 5.83 -6.27 0.96
N GLY A 57 5.58 -4.96 0.76
CA GLY A 57 6.61 -3.99 0.44
C GLY A 57 7.03 -3.95 -1.03
N GLU A 58 6.34 -4.66 -1.92
CA GLU A 58 6.59 -4.60 -3.36
C GLU A 58 5.95 -3.36 -4.01
N CYS A 59 6.59 -2.86 -5.07
CA CYS A 59 6.03 -1.81 -5.92
C CYS A 59 5.28 -2.43 -7.11
N ALA A 60 3.98 -2.20 -7.19
CA ALA A 60 3.14 -2.59 -8.31
C ALA A 60 2.99 -1.45 -9.31
N LEU A 61 3.23 -1.72 -10.59
CA LEU A 61 2.89 -0.79 -11.68
C LEU A 61 1.42 -0.99 -12.07
N ILE A 62 0.59 0.00 -11.77
CA ILE A 62 -0.81 0.02 -12.14
C ILE A 62 -0.96 0.78 -13.45
N ASN A 63 -1.63 0.16 -14.43
CA ASN A 63 -2.08 0.82 -15.65
C ASN A 63 -3.61 0.87 -15.64
N PHE A 64 -4.16 2.07 -15.65
CA PHE A 64 -5.59 2.30 -15.70
C PHE A 64 -5.89 3.45 -16.67
N ALA A 65 -6.82 3.24 -17.60
CA ALA A 65 -7.24 4.24 -18.59
C ALA A 65 -6.10 4.94 -19.39
N GLY A 66 -4.91 4.33 -19.48
CA GLY A 66 -3.74 4.91 -20.16
C GLY A 66 -2.81 5.73 -19.26
N ALA A 67 -3.15 5.88 -17.98
CA ALA A 67 -2.28 6.42 -16.95
C ALA A 67 -1.53 5.30 -16.21
N PHE A 68 -0.38 5.65 -15.65
CA PHE A 68 0.50 4.73 -14.93
C PHE A 68 0.85 5.29 -13.55
N ALA A 69 0.77 4.44 -12.54
CA ALA A 69 1.23 4.74 -11.18
C ALA A 69 2.03 3.56 -10.62
N THR A 70 3.14 3.86 -9.96
CA THR A 70 3.86 2.86 -9.16
C THR A 70 3.37 2.97 -7.72
N VAL A 71 2.80 1.89 -7.18
CA VAL A 71 2.18 1.86 -5.85
C VAL A 71 2.91 0.85 -4.96
N LEU A 72 3.30 1.28 -3.77
CA LEU A 72 3.87 0.41 -2.75
C LEU A 72 2.74 -0.39 -2.06
N LEU A 73 2.79 -1.72 -2.15
CA LEU A 73 1.84 -2.63 -1.53
C LEU A 73 2.19 -2.82 -0.06
N VAL A 74 1.28 -2.39 0.81
CA VAL A 74 1.50 -2.33 2.26
C VAL A 74 0.43 -3.08 3.06
N ASP A 75 -0.61 -3.56 2.39
CA ASP A 75 -1.76 -4.17 3.05
C ASP A 75 -2.44 -5.25 2.21
N HIS A 76 -3.26 -6.07 2.87
CA HIS A 76 -4.20 -6.98 2.22
C HIS A 76 -5.41 -6.19 1.71
N ALA A 77 -5.98 -6.65 0.59
CA ALA A 77 -7.30 -6.23 0.14
C ALA A 77 -8.13 -7.48 -0.20
N ASP A 78 -9.42 -7.49 0.14
CA ASP A 78 -10.29 -8.65 -0.12
C ASP A 78 -10.37 -9.01 -1.62
N GLU A 79 -10.35 -8.00 -2.50
CA GLU A 79 -10.39 -8.19 -3.94
C GLU A 79 -9.53 -7.15 -4.69
N GLY A 80 -8.75 -7.64 -5.65
CA GLY A 80 -7.99 -6.81 -6.57
C GLY A 80 -6.96 -5.93 -5.88
N ILE A 81 -6.95 -4.64 -6.24
CA ILE A 81 -6.05 -3.62 -5.68
C ILE A 81 -6.89 -2.45 -5.18
N VAL A 82 -6.57 -1.98 -3.97
CA VAL A 82 -7.17 -0.80 -3.33
C VAL A 82 -6.04 0.19 -3.03
N VAL A 83 -6.10 1.39 -3.59
CA VAL A 83 -5.04 2.41 -3.47
C VAL A 83 -5.47 3.59 -2.61
N SER A 84 -4.55 4.51 -2.30
CA SER A 84 -4.93 5.84 -1.79
C SER A 84 -5.82 6.60 -2.76
N GLU A 85 -6.62 7.53 -2.25
CA GLU A 85 -7.42 8.42 -3.08
C GLU A 85 -6.53 9.24 -4.02
N GLU A 86 -5.36 9.68 -3.55
CA GLU A 86 -4.43 10.46 -4.37
C GLU A 86 -3.91 9.68 -5.60
N VAL A 87 -3.64 8.37 -5.45
CA VAL A 87 -3.28 7.52 -6.59
C VAL A 87 -4.46 7.36 -7.56
N MET A 88 -5.67 7.16 -7.04
CA MET A 88 -6.86 7.01 -7.90
C MET A 88 -7.19 8.29 -8.68
N GLN A 89 -6.92 9.47 -8.12
CA GLN A 89 -7.09 10.73 -8.84
C GLN A 89 -6.03 10.96 -9.92
N TRP A 90 -4.85 10.35 -9.76
CA TRP A 90 -3.78 10.38 -10.76
C TRP A 90 -4.02 9.43 -11.93
N LEU A 91 -4.58 8.24 -11.64
CA LEU A 91 -4.90 7.18 -12.60
C LEU A 91 -6.16 7.49 -13.44
#